data_AF-A0A087T3A9-F1
#
_entry.id   AF-A0A087T3A9-F1
#
_cell.length_a   1.000
_cell.length_b   1.000
_cell.length_c   1.000
_cell.angle_alpha   90.00
_cell.angle_beta   90.00
_cell.angle_gamma   90.00
#
_symmetry.space_group_name_H-M   'P 1'
#
loop_
_entity.id
_entity.type
_entity.pdbx_description
1 polymer ?
#
loop_
_entity_poly.entity_id
_entity_poly.type
_entity_poly.pdbx_seq_one_letter_code
_entity_poly.pdbx_strand_id
1 'polypeptide(L)'
;MEKINHESAVELRKLLDNVSRNIRALKHWSIERHTFSDLILINLILPKLDKETRKLFEMSLNTTEPPNWTDFIAFLEKRCQVLENTNKITNLNSRSFTPNVKAKGFLVNSKRTSTNN
;
A
#
# COMPACT_ATOMS: atom_id res chain seq x y z
N MET A 1 -3.54 -1.57 -18.11
CA MET A 1 -3.03 -1.44 -16.73
C MET A 1 -3.12 0.02 -16.35
N GLU A 2 -3.92 0.33 -15.36
CA GLU A 2 -4.13 1.68 -14.84
C GLU A 2 -2.93 2.11 -13.97
N LYS A 3 -2.71 3.42 -13.84
CA LYS A 3 -1.63 3.98 -13.02
C LYS A 3 -2.07 4.01 -11.57
N ILE A 4 -1.19 3.58 -10.66
CA ILE A 4 -1.40 3.70 -9.22
C ILE A 4 -1.14 5.16 -8.82
N ASN A 5 -2.19 5.87 -8.45
CA ASN A 5 -2.11 7.30 -8.09
C ASN A 5 -1.83 7.52 -6.59
N HIS A 6 -2.14 6.52 -5.75
CA HIS A 6 -2.01 6.60 -4.29
C HIS A 6 -1.40 5.32 -3.72
N GLU A 7 -0.82 5.42 -2.54
CA GLU A 7 -0.23 4.29 -1.81
C GLU A 7 -1.31 3.24 -1.48
N SER A 8 -1.39 2.16 -2.26
CA SER A 8 -2.43 1.13 -2.12
C SER A 8 -1.88 -0.28 -2.29
N ALA A 9 -1.98 -1.09 -1.23
CA ALA A 9 -1.60 -2.50 -1.25
C ALA A 9 -2.35 -3.28 -2.34
N VAL A 10 -3.65 -3.02 -2.47
CA VAL A 10 -4.54 -3.76 -3.39
C VAL A 10 -4.17 -3.47 -4.84
N GLU A 11 -3.91 -2.22 -5.18
CA GLU A 11 -3.55 -1.81 -6.54
C GLU A 11 -2.14 -2.29 -6.90
N LEU A 12 -1.20 -2.19 -5.96
CA LEU A 12 0.16 -2.70 -6.14
C LEU A 12 0.18 -4.22 -6.36
N ARG A 13 -0.61 -4.97 -5.58
CA ARG A 13 -0.76 -6.42 -5.75
C ARG A 13 -1.34 -6.76 -7.12
N LYS A 14 -2.42 -6.09 -7.53
CA LYS A 14 -3.03 -6.29 -8.86
C LYS A 14 -2.05 -6.00 -9.99
N LEU A 15 -1.22 -4.97 -9.86
CA LEU A 15 -0.19 -4.67 -10.85
C LEU A 15 0.84 -5.80 -10.94
N LEU A 16 1.33 -6.27 -9.79
CA LEU A 16 2.32 -7.35 -9.72
C LEU A 16 1.78 -8.67 -10.28
N ASP A 17 0.53 -9.02 -9.97
CA ASP A 17 -0.12 -10.23 -10.48
C ASP A 17 -0.27 -10.19 -12.00
N ASN A 18 -0.66 -9.04 -12.55
CA ASN A 18 -0.78 -8.85 -13.99
C ASN A 18 0.59 -8.93 -14.69
N VAL A 19 1.61 -8.29 -14.11
CA VAL A 19 2.99 -8.37 -14.61
C VAL A 19 3.47 -9.82 -14.61
N SER A 20 3.32 -10.53 -13.48
CA SER A 20 3.70 -11.94 -13.35
C SER A 20 2.94 -12.86 -14.29
N ARG A 21 1.66 -12.59 -14.57
CA ARG A 21 0.88 -13.29 -15.58
C ARG A 21 1.44 -13.07 -16.98
N ASN A 22 1.74 -11.82 -17.34
CA ASN A 22 2.31 -11.48 -18.64
C ASN A 22 3.69 -12.11 -18.85
N ILE A 23 4.55 -12.09 -17.84
CA ILE A 23 5.87 -12.74 -17.92
C ILE A 23 5.74 -14.25 -18.08
N ARG A 24 4.82 -14.90 -17.35
CA ARG A 24 4.54 -16.33 -17.53
C ARG A 24 4.02 -16.65 -18.94
N ALA A 25 3.16 -15.79 -19.47
CA ALA A 25 2.72 -15.89 -20.85
C ALA A 25 3.92 -15.76 -21.80
N LEU A 26 4.74 -14.71 -21.71
CA LEU A 26 5.92 -14.55 -22.58
C LEU A 26 6.91 -15.72 -22.49
N LYS A 27 7.09 -16.33 -21.31
CA LYS A 27 7.90 -17.54 -21.13
C LYS A 27 7.32 -18.74 -21.89
N HIS A 28 6.00 -18.86 -21.97
CA HIS A 28 5.34 -19.91 -22.74
C HIS A 28 5.61 -19.80 -24.25
N TRP A 29 5.89 -18.59 -24.74
CA TRP A 29 6.23 -18.34 -26.14
C TRP A 29 7.74 -18.52 -26.42
N SER A 30 8.49 -19.13 -25.50
CA SER A 30 9.95 -19.38 -25.60
C SER A 30 10.79 -18.13 -25.83
N ILE A 31 10.30 -16.95 -25.43
CA ILE A 31 11.09 -15.72 -25.49
C ILE A 31 12.09 -15.75 -24.32
N GLU A 32 13.37 -15.87 -24.62
CA GLU A 32 14.42 -15.76 -23.61
C GLU A 32 14.40 -14.36 -22.96
N ARG A 33 14.48 -14.34 -21.62
CA ARG A 33 14.68 -13.08 -20.90
C ARG A 33 16.16 -12.74 -20.94
N HIS A 34 16.45 -11.59 -21.52
CA HIS A 34 17.76 -10.96 -21.47
C HIS A 34 17.72 -9.75 -20.54
N THR A 35 18.90 -9.34 -20.05
CA THR A 35 19.07 -8.17 -19.19
C THR A 35 18.44 -6.90 -19.77
N PHE A 36 18.49 -6.73 -21.09
CA PHE A 36 17.82 -5.62 -21.77
C PHE A 36 16.29 -5.68 -21.65
N SER A 37 15.70 -6.85 -21.84
CA SER A 37 14.24 -7.05 -21.70
C SER A 37 13.78 -6.74 -20.27
N ASP A 38 14.57 -7.15 -19.27
CA ASP A 38 14.32 -6.87 -17.86
C ASP A 38 14.34 -5.36 -17.57
N LEU A 39 15.34 -4.63 -18.08
CA LEU A 39 15.43 -3.17 -17.98
C LEU A 39 14.24 -2.47 -18.64
N ILE A 40 13.80 -2.94 -19.81
CA ILE A 40 12.62 -2.38 -20.49
C ILE A 40 11.35 -2.61 -19.66
N LEU A 41 11.18 -3.81 -19.11
CA LEU A 41 10.02 -4.13 -18.27
C LEU A 41 9.99 -3.28 -17.00
N ILE A 42 11.13 -3.08 -16.33
CA ILE A 42 11.23 -2.19 -15.16
C ILE A 42 10.81 -0.77 -15.55
N ASN A 43 11.39 -0.22 -16.63
CA ASN A 43 11.06 1.12 -17.11
C ASN A 43 9.60 1.28 -17.57
N LEU A 44 8.94 0.20 -17.98
CA LEU A 44 7.51 0.21 -18.31
C LEU A 44 6.61 0.21 -17.06
N ILE A 45 7.08 -0.37 -15.95
CA ILE A 45 6.34 -0.48 -14.70
C ILE A 45 6.54 0.75 -13.81
N LEU A 46 7.75 1.32 -13.78
CA LEU A 46 8.07 2.52 -12.99
C LEU A 46 7.02 3.65 -13.14
N PRO A 47 6.59 4.04 -14.36
CA PRO A 47 5.51 5.02 -14.60
C PRO A 47 4.19 4.72 -13.91
N LYS A 48 3.89 3.44 -13.69
CA LYS A 48 2.63 2.94 -13.13
C LYS A 48 2.65 2.86 -11.62
N LEU A 49 3.81 2.91 -10.99
CA LEU A 49 3.96 2.99 -9.55
C LEU A 49 3.62 4.39 -9.05
N ASP A 50 3.14 4.46 -7.80
CA ASP A 50 2.94 5.71 -7.09
C ASP A 50 4.28 6.42 -6.82
N LYS A 51 4.21 7.72 -6.52
CA LYS A 51 5.39 8.57 -6.35
C LYS A 51 6.27 8.12 -5.18
N GLU A 52 5.69 7.59 -4.12
CA GLU A 52 6.42 7.20 -2.92
C GLU A 52 7.17 5.89 -3.17
N THR A 53 6.51 4.87 -3.71
CA THR A 53 7.14 3.60 -4.06
C THR A 53 8.29 3.80 -5.05
N ARG A 54 8.16 4.74 -6.00
CA ARG A 54 9.27 5.08 -6.91
C ARG A 54 10.46 5.69 -6.17
N LYS A 55 10.22 6.65 -5.28
CA LYS A 55 11.30 7.25 -4.47
C LYS A 55 12.04 6.19 -3.63
N LEU A 56 11.28 5.29 -2.99
CA LEU A 56 11.84 4.21 -2.20
C LEU A 56 12.66 3.24 -3.06
N PHE A 57 12.20 2.95 -4.29
CA PHE A 57 12.95 2.13 -5.22
C PHE A 57 14.26 2.80 -5.62
N GLU A 58 14.24 4.07 -6.02
CA GLU A 58 15.45 4.83 -6.35
C GLU A 58 16.44 4.89 -5.17
N MET A 59 15.93 5.02 -3.95
CA MET A 59 16.75 5.01 -2.74
C MET A 59 17.32 3.61 -2.39
N SER A 60 16.69 2.54 -2.87
CA SER A 60 17.18 1.17 -2.69
C SER A 60 18.27 0.77 -3.68
N LEU A 61 18.49 1.56 -4.73
CA LEU A 61 19.53 1.29 -5.72
C LEU A 61 20.89 1.70 -5.16
N ASN A 62 21.78 0.72 -5.01
CA ASN A 62 23.17 0.95 -4.63
C ASN A 62 23.93 1.37 -5.89
N THR A 63 24.38 2.62 -5.93
CA THR A 63 24.82 3.32 -7.13
C THR A 63 26.00 2.64 -7.83
N THR A 64 25.74 1.78 -8.83
CA THR A 64 26.59 1.55 -10.04
C THR A 64 26.03 0.46 -10.96
N GLU A 65 25.13 -0.41 -10.49
CA GLU A 65 24.63 -1.53 -11.30
C GLU A 65 23.17 -1.34 -11.75
N PRO A 66 22.83 -1.76 -12.98
CA PRO A 66 21.45 -1.74 -13.46
C PRO A 66 20.59 -2.70 -12.60
N PRO A 67 19.36 -2.30 -12.22
CA PRO A 67 18.51 -3.15 -11.40
C PRO A 67 18.13 -4.43 -12.13
N ASN A 68 18.27 -5.57 -11.44
CA ASN A 68 17.78 -6.85 -11.92
C ASN A 68 16.25 -6.92 -11.77
N TRP A 69 15.59 -7.59 -12.72
CA TRP A 69 14.16 -7.90 -12.64
C TRP A 69 13.78 -8.59 -11.33
N THR A 70 14.60 -9.53 -10.88
CA THR A 70 14.31 -10.32 -9.67
C THR A 70 14.31 -9.45 -8.42
N ASP A 71 15.29 -8.55 -8.31
CA ASP A 71 15.39 -7.62 -7.18
C ASP A 71 14.26 -6.58 -7.21
N PHE A 72 13.90 -6.11 -8.40
CA PHE A 72 12.76 -5.21 -8.59
C PHE A 72 11.44 -5.84 -8.11
N ILE A 73 11.17 -7.09 -8.51
CA ILE A 73 9.97 -7.80 -8.08
C ILE A 73 9.98 -8.05 -6.57
N ALA A 74 11.11 -8.51 -6.01
CA ALA A 74 11.24 -8.72 -4.57
C ALA A 74 11.02 -7.43 -3.76
N PHE A 75 11.52 -6.29 -4.26
CA PHE A 75 11.26 -4.98 -3.68
C PHE A 75 9.76 -4.64 -3.67
N LEU A 76 9.06 -4.84 -4.79
CA LEU A 76 7.62 -4.54 -4.90
C LEU A 76 6.78 -5.45 -4.00
N GLU A 77 7.13 -6.73 -3.88
CA GLU A 77 6.48 -7.68 -2.96
C GLU A 77 6.62 -7.23 -1.52
N LYS A 78 7.85 -6.88 -1.11
CA LYS A 78 8.13 -6.35 0.24
C LYS A 78 7.33 -5.08 0.51
N ARG A 79 7.28 -4.16 -0.46
CA ARG A 79 6.48 -2.93 -0.36
C ARG A 79 4.99 -3.25 -0.17
N CYS A 80 4.45 -4.18 -0.95
CA CYS A 80 3.06 -4.63 -0.83
C CYS A 80 2.77 -5.19 0.58
N GLN A 81 3.67 -6.03 1.11
CA GLN A 81 3.53 -6.60 2.45
C GLN A 81 3.58 -5.53 3.55
N VAL A 82 4.47 -4.53 3.42
CA VAL A 82 4.53 -3.39 4.35
C VAL A 82 3.21 -2.63 4.33
N LEU A 83 2.65 -2.35 3.15
CA LEU A 83 1.35 -1.67 3.01
C LEU A 83 0.21 -2.46 3.65
N GLU A 84 0.18 -3.77 3.46
CA GLU A 84 -0.84 -4.63 4.07
C GLU A 84 -0.73 -4.62 5.60
N ASN A 85 0.48 -4.64 6.16
CA ASN A 85 0.70 -4.64 7.59
C ASN A 85 0.36 -3.27 8.22
N THR A 86 0.76 -2.17 7.61
CA THR A 86 0.42 -0.81 8.09
C THR A 86 -1.08 -0.55 8.04
N ASN A 87 -1.77 -1.03 6.99
CA ASN A 87 -3.23 -0.97 6.91
C ASN A 87 -3.91 -1.83 7.99
N LYS A 88 -3.35 -2.98 8.39
CA LYS A 88 -3.89 -3.77 9.50
C LYS A 88 -3.74 -3.04 10.84
N ILE A 89 -2.59 -2.42 11.10
CA ILE A 89 -2.32 -1.70 12.36
C ILE A 89 -3.25 -0.48 12.51
N THR A 90 -3.47 0.28 11.44
CA THR A 90 -4.41 1.40 11.44
C THR A 90 -5.86 0.96 11.72
N ASN A 91 -6.29 -0.17 11.17
CA ASN A 91 -7.61 -0.76 11.45
C ASN A 91 -7.75 -1.33 12.87
N LEU A 92 -6.65 -1.76 13.51
CA LEU A 92 -6.67 -2.18 14.92
C LEU A 92 -6.82 -0.98 15.85
N ASN A 93 -6.14 0.13 15.55
CA ASN A 93 -6.21 1.36 16.34
C ASN A 93 -7.53 2.13 16.14
N SER A 94 -8.28 1.87 15.07
CA SER A 94 -9.59 2.47 14.81
C SER A 94 -10.76 1.69 15.42
N ARG A 95 -10.52 0.53 16.06
CA ARG A 95 -11.50 -0.03 17.00
C ARG A 95 -11.49 0.83 18.25
N SER A 96 -12.21 1.95 18.17
CA SER A 96 -12.62 2.70 19.35
C SER A 96 -13.20 1.69 20.35
N PHE A 97 -12.54 1.60 21.49
CA PHE A 97 -13.05 0.93 22.66
C PHE A 97 -14.31 1.71 23.05
N THR A 98 -15.48 1.30 22.56
CA THR A 98 -16.75 1.81 23.09
C THR A 98 -16.86 1.23 24.49
N PRO A 99 -16.69 2.02 25.56
CA PRO A 99 -16.91 1.49 26.89
C PRO A 99 -18.43 1.32 26.98
N ASN A 100 -18.89 0.07 27.03
CA ASN A 100 -20.30 -0.25 27.28
C ASN A 100 -20.60 0.07 28.75
N VAL A 101 -20.65 1.36 29.08
CA VAL A 101 -21.08 1.85 30.37
C VAL A 101 -22.56 2.16 30.22
N LYS A 102 -23.39 1.22 30.65
CA LYS A 102 -24.80 1.49 30.97
C LYS A 102 -24.84 2.50 32.12
N ALA A 103 -24.69 3.78 31.82
CA ALA A 103 -24.88 4.86 32.76
C ALA A 103 -26.39 4.99 33.03
N LYS A 104 -26.87 4.37 34.10
CA LYS A 104 -28.16 4.72 34.69
C LYS A 104 -28.04 6.15 35.21
N GLY A 105 -28.69 7.08 34.52
CA GLY A 105 -28.63 8.51 34.81
C GLY A 105 -29.10 8.83 36.22
N PHE A 106 -28.26 9.53 36.98
CA PHE A 106 -28.69 10.36 38.10
C PHE A 106 -29.10 11.71 37.54
N LEU A 107 -30.42 11.98 37.54
CA LEU A 107 -30.96 13.31 37.26
C LEU A 107 -30.81 14.15 38.52
N VAL A 108 -29.83 15.05 38.55
CA VAL A 108 -29.75 16.12 39.55
C VAL A 108 -30.65 17.26 39.07
N ASN A 109 -31.77 17.50 39.77
CA ASN A 109 -32.65 18.62 39.44
C ASN A 109 -32.15 19.89 40.15
N SER A 110 -31.63 20.82 39.36
CA SER A 110 -31.24 22.16 39.81
C SER A 110 -32.48 23.04 39.96
N LYS A 111 -32.87 23.36 41.20
CA LYS A 111 -33.80 24.48 41.47
C LYS A 111 -32.96 25.74 41.72
N ARG A 112 -32.89 26.63 40.72
CA ARG A 112 -32.51 28.04 40.89
C ARG A 112 -33.72 28.94 40.65
N THR A 113 -34.16 29.56 41.75
CA THR A 113 -34.50 30.99 41.94
C THR A 113 -35.34 31.73 40.90
N SER A 114 -36.44 32.33 41.37
CA SER A 114 -36.94 33.64 40.95
C SER A 114 -37.55 34.30 42.21
N THR A 115 -36.96 35.31 42.87
CA THR A 115 -37.12 36.77 42.63
C THR A 115 -38.55 37.12 42.19
N ASN A 116 -39.31 38.02 42.83
CA ASN A 116 -39.00 39.40 43.21
C ASN A 116 -40.25 40.01 43.89
N ASN A 117 -40.04 40.97 44.79
CA ASN A 117 -40.99 41.94 45.39
C ASN A 117 -42.16 41.45 46.26
#